data_AF-A0A955S0D4-F1
#
_entry.id   AF-A0A955S0D4-F1
#
_cell.length_a   1.000
_cell.length_b   1.000
_cell.length_c   1.000
_cell.angle_alpha   90.00
_cell.angle_beta   90.00
_cell.angle_gamma   90.00
#
_symmetry.space_group_name_H-M   'P 1'
#
loop_
_entity.id
_entity.type
_entity.pdbx_description
1 polymer ?
#
loop_
_entity_poly.entity_id
_entity_poly.type
_entity_poly.pdbx_seq_one_letter_code
_entity_poly.pdbx_strand_id
1 'polypeptide(L)'
;MLATDNHTLKKELQTRLRNLLKIGAIQVNIMTKLDRMNYSAKGEELPEEYSDALAALRGYAKSTLHSAIVFSAGINRRLYSYVEKFDDFYADTSGYIKKKIILKVSDYRSAIIQGKFFAKKGIWVSEFRIESGLNCGGHAFASEGYLLGPILEEFKRKKDELVDALHSIYTSALKNKNRPIFNDPLPVDITVQGGVGTALEHNFLLNYYNVQSVGWGSPFLLVPQATNVDIPTLMKLSKAKEEDLYLSEISPLGVPFNNLRDNFSDLEKERRAQNNKPGSPCPKGHLVSNTEFTEKPICTASRQYQKLKVEQLEGQNLPRDEFNRAFEKVITKACICNDLGEAVLIKNHIDEGRKKRFSAICPGPNIAYFSKIASLQEMIGHIYGRLNLLNNQYRPNMMIKELHLYIEYFKKEVKGCYEDLTEKNKEYVNRFYTNMLDGIDY
;
A
#
# COMPACT_ATOMS: atom_id res chain seq x y z
N MET A 1 -25.35 -25.33 -15.99
CA MET A 1 -26.14 -25.19 -14.74
C MET A 1 -27.24 -24.14 -14.88
N LEU A 2 -26.93 -22.88 -15.22
CA LEU A 2 -27.96 -21.84 -15.35
C LEU A 2 -28.82 -21.99 -16.62
N ALA A 3 -28.29 -22.64 -17.66
CA ALA A 3 -28.96 -22.84 -18.95
C ALA A 3 -29.68 -24.19 -19.10
N THR A 4 -29.90 -24.96 -18.03
CA THR A 4 -30.61 -26.25 -18.11
C THR A 4 -31.90 -26.19 -17.29
N ASP A 5 -32.99 -26.62 -17.91
CA ASP A 5 -34.32 -26.72 -17.29
C ASP A 5 -34.55 -28.09 -16.61
N ASN A 6 -33.65 -29.05 -16.84
CA ASN A 6 -33.69 -30.35 -16.17
C ASN A 6 -33.22 -30.20 -14.70
N HIS A 7 -34.16 -30.36 -13.76
CA HIS A 7 -33.91 -30.21 -12.33
C HIS A 7 -32.84 -31.16 -11.77
N THR A 8 -32.83 -32.42 -12.21
CA THR A 8 -31.87 -33.43 -11.74
C THR A 8 -30.45 -33.05 -12.19
N LEU A 9 -30.29 -32.77 -13.49
CA LEU A 9 -29.01 -32.36 -14.05
C LEU A 9 -28.52 -31.03 -13.43
N LYS A 10 -29.43 -30.08 -13.17
CA LYS A 10 -29.09 -28.82 -12.51
C LYS A 10 -28.52 -29.07 -11.11
N LYS A 11 -29.12 -29.98 -10.33
CA LYS A 11 -28.66 -30.35 -8.98
C LYS A 11 -27.29 -31.02 -9.03
N GLU A 12 -27.06 -31.94 -9.96
CA GLU A 12 -25.76 -32.59 -10.15
C GLU A 12 -24.65 -31.58 -10.47
N LEU A 13 -24.90 -30.67 -11.41
CA LEU A 13 -23.95 -29.61 -11.76
C LEU A 13 -23.66 -28.65 -10.59
N GLN A 14 -24.67 -28.32 -9.79
CA GLN A 14 -24.50 -27.53 -8.57
C GLN A 14 -23.63 -28.25 -7.55
N THR A 15 -23.87 -29.54 -7.30
CA THR A 15 -23.06 -30.34 -6.37
C THR A 15 -21.62 -30.43 -6.84
N ARG A 16 -21.41 -30.70 -8.13
CA ARG A 16 -20.06 -30.71 -8.73
C ARG A 16 -19.36 -29.37 -8.56
N LEU A 17 -20.04 -28.26 -8.83
CA LEU A 17 -19.48 -26.93 -8.63
C LEU A 17 -19.10 -26.67 -7.17
N ARG A 18 -20.00 -26.98 -6.22
CA ARG A 18 -19.73 -26.79 -4.78
C ARG A 18 -18.53 -27.61 -4.31
N ASN A 19 -18.36 -28.83 -4.82
CA ASN A 19 -17.21 -29.68 -4.50
C ASN A 19 -15.90 -29.16 -5.10
N LEU A 20 -15.95 -28.30 -6.12
CA LEU A 20 -14.79 -27.64 -6.71
C LEU A 20 -14.48 -26.28 -6.06
N LEU A 21 -15.38 -25.73 -5.24
CA LEU A 21 -15.13 -24.48 -4.53
C LEU A 21 -14.04 -24.69 -3.49
N LYS A 22 -13.02 -23.85 -3.55
CA LYS A 22 -11.97 -23.76 -2.54
C LYS A 22 -12.18 -22.49 -1.73
N ILE A 23 -12.03 -22.60 -0.41
CA ILE A 23 -12.04 -21.43 0.47
C ILE A 23 -10.84 -20.55 0.09
N GLY A 24 -11.09 -19.25 -0.11
CA GLY A 24 -10.03 -18.28 -0.38
C GLY A 24 -9.14 -18.04 0.84
N ALA A 25 -8.02 -17.37 0.65
CA ALA A 25 -7.13 -16.99 1.75
C ALA A 25 -7.53 -15.62 2.34
N ILE A 26 -7.42 -15.49 3.66
CA ILE A 26 -7.38 -14.19 4.34
C ILE A 26 -5.91 -13.85 4.55
N GLN A 27 -5.50 -12.63 4.25
CA GLN A 27 -4.15 -12.13 4.48
C GLN A 27 -4.20 -10.94 5.43
N VAL A 28 -3.21 -10.83 6.31
CA VAL A 28 -3.11 -9.74 7.30
C VAL A 28 -1.96 -8.83 6.92
N ASN A 29 -2.19 -7.53 6.77
CA ASN A 29 -1.13 -6.59 6.39
C ASN A 29 -0.62 -5.78 7.58
N ILE A 30 0.70 -5.71 7.75
CA ILE A 30 1.37 -4.75 8.63
C ILE A 30 2.16 -3.77 7.77
N MET A 31 1.90 -2.48 7.98
CA MET A 31 2.74 -1.40 7.45
C MET A 31 3.96 -1.24 8.36
N THR A 32 5.13 -1.68 7.90
CA THR A 32 6.33 -1.83 8.74
C THR A 32 6.93 -0.51 9.19
N LYS A 33 6.68 0.57 8.44
CA LYS A 33 7.15 1.93 8.74
C LYS A 33 6.55 2.51 10.02
N LEU A 34 5.48 1.91 10.56
CA LEU A 34 4.80 2.35 11.77
C LEU A 34 5.04 1.36 12.89
N ASP A 35 5.66 1.83 13.96
CA ASP A 35 5.98 1.00 15.12
C ASP A 35 6.18 1.86 16.37
N ARG A 36 5.09 2.52 16.79
CA ARG A 36 5.11 3.45 17.91
C ARG A 36 5.39 2.70 19.22
N MET A 37 6.30 3.24 20.03
CA MET A 37 6.52 2.78 21.41
C MET A 37 5.34 3.18 22.29
N ASN A 38 4.93 2.25 23.15
CA ASN A 38 3.80 2.45 24.06
C ASN A 38 4.32 2.68 25.49
N TYR A 39 3.53 3.39 26.29
CA TYR A 39 3.88 3.79 27.66
C TYR A 39 2.85 3.23 28.65
N SER A 40 3.29 2.96 29.88
CA SER A 40 2.43 2.52 30.97
C SER A 40 1.50 3.66 31.44
N ALA A 41 0.50 3.34 32.27
CA ALA A 41 -0.36 4.34 32.90
C ALA A 41 0.42 5.37 33.76
N LYS A 42 1.64 5.02 34.21
CA LYS A 42 2.55 5.90 34.95
C LYS A 42 3.44 6.76 34.04
N GLY A 43 3.36 6.57 32.72
CA GLY A 43 4.16 7.31 31.74
C GLY A 43 5.55 6.73 31.46
N GLU A 44 5.83 5.51 31.94
CA GLU A 44 7.10 4.80 31.71
C GLU A 44 7.04 4.05 30.37
N GLU A 45 8.14 4.03 29.61
CA GLU A 45 8.20 3.31 28.34
C GLU A 45 8.07 1.79 28.56
N LEU A 46 7.21 1.14 27.79
CA LEU A 46 7.04 -0.31 27.84
C LEU A 46 8.14 -1.03 27.03
N PRO A 47 8.43 -2.30 27.35
CA PRO A 47 9.31 -3.13 26.55
C PRO A 47 8.92 -3.16 25.06
N GLU A 48 9.91 -3.36 24.18
CA GLU A 48 9.73 -3.25 22.72
C GLU A 48 8.63 -4.15 22.16
N GLU A 49 8.37 -5.33 22.75
CA GLU A 49 7.31 -6.22 22.31
C GLU A 49 5.90 -5.61 22.44
N TYR A 50 5.73 -4.53 23.21
CA TYR A 50 4.49 -3.79 23.35
C TYR A 50 4.36 -2.61 22.39
N SER A 51 5.34 -2.39 21.51
CA SER A 51 5.19 -1.46 20.37
C SER A 51 4.05 -1.90 19.43
N ASP A 52 3.47 -0.94 18.71
CA ASP A 52 2.27 -1.18 17.90
C ASP A 52 2.46 -2.32 16.88
N ALA A 53 3.60 -2.39 16.16
CA ALA A 53 3.80 -3.39 15.13
C ALA A 53 4.09 -4.77 15.72
N LEU A 54 4.92 -4.86 16.77
CA LEU A 54 5.25 -6.13 17.42
C LEU A 54 4.03 -6.70 18.16
N ALA A 55 3.20 -5.85 18.76
CA ALA A 55 1.94 -6.27 19.37
C ALA A 55 0.97 -6.83 18.32
N ALA A 56 0.82 -6.15 17.18
CA ALA A 56 -0.01 -6.62 16.06
C ALA A 56 0.51 -7.96 15.49
N LEU A 57 1.82 -8.08 15.28
CA LEU A 57 2.44 -9.33 14.82
C LEU A 57 2.23 -10.47 15.81
N ARG A 58 2.40 -10.22 17.11
CA ARG A 58 2.14 -11.24 18.15
C ARG A 58 0.68 -11.71 18.12
N GLY A 59 -0.27 -10.78 17.98
CA GLY A 59 -1.69 -11.12 17.86
C GLY A 59 -1.96 -12.03 16.66
N TYR A 60 -1.40 -11.70 15.50
CA TYR A 60 -1.49 -12.54 14.31
C TYR A 60 -0.82 -13.92 14.51
N ALA A 61 0.39 -13.93 15.04
CA ALA A 61 1.19 -15.13 15.25
C ALA A 61 0.49 -16.12 16.20
N LYS A 62 -0.12 -15.62 17.28
CA LYS A 62 -0.84 -16.43 18.27
C LYS A 62 -2.30 -16.76 17.88
N SER A 63 -2.80 -16.21 16.78
CA SER A 63 -4.16 -16.51 16.31
C SER A 63 -4.26 -17.92 15.71
N THR A 64 -5.49 -18.42 15.56
CA THR A 64 -5.78 -19.70 14.90
C THR A 64 -5.75 -19.63 13.37
N LEU A 65 -5.42 -18.47 12.77
CA LEU A 65 -5.44 -18.30 11.31
C LEU A 65 -4.36 -19.14 10.61
N HIS A 66 -4.74 -19.90 9.58
CA HIS A 66 -3.81 -20.52 8.63
C HIS A 66 -3.77 -19.63 7.39
N SER A 67 -2.77 -18.77 7.30
CA SER A 67 -2.82 -17.59 6.43
C SER A 67 -1.43 -17.02 6.16
N ALA A 68 -1.38 -15.85 5.52
CA ALA A 68 -0.14 -15.12 5.31
C ALA A 68 -0.19 -13.72 5.91
N ILE A 69 0.95 -13.26 6.44
CA ILE A 69 1.16 -11.88 6.80
C ILE A 69 1.89 -11.14 5.68
N VAL A 70 1.41 -9.96 5.34
CA VAL A 70 1.97 -9.07 4.33
C VAL A 70 2.75 -7.97 5.04
N PHE A 71 4.05 -7.88 4.76
CA PHE A 71 4.87 -6.74 5.19
C PHE A 71 4.96 -5.73 4.06
N SER A 72 4.62 -4.48 4.37
CA SER A 72 4.49 -3.38 3.40
C SER A 72 5.19 -2.10 3.87
N ALA A 73 5.50 -1.19 2.94
CA ALA A 73 6.13 0.10 3.20
C ALA A 73 7.57 0.04 3.77
N GLY A 74 8.34 -0.97 3.35
CA GLY A 74 9.78 -1.09 3.65
C GLY A 74 10.12 -2.12 4.73
N ILE A 75 11.30 -1.97 5.32
CA ILE A 75 11.86 -2.93 6.29
C ILE A 75 11.75 -2.37 7.71
N ASN A 76 11.24 -3.19 8.63
CA ASN A 76 11.42 -3.00 10.07
C ASN A 76 12.20 -4.20 10.62
N ARG A 77 13.49 -4.00 10.92
CA ARG A 77 14.39 -5.07 11.37
C ARG A 77 13.97 -5.67 12.72
N ARG A 78 13.38 -4.86 13.62
CA ARG A 78 12.89 -5.33 14.93
C ARG A 78 11.70 -6.26 14.73
N LEU A 79 10.70 -5.80 13.97
CA LEU A 79 9.52 -6.60 13.62
C LEU A 79 9.91 -7.92 12.96
N TYR A 80 10.81 -7.89 11.97
CA TYR A 80 11.22 -9.10 11.25
C TYR A 80 12.01 -10.06 12.15
N SER A 81 12.82 -9.53 13.07
CA SER A 81 13.52 -10.35 14.06
C SER A 81 12.56 -10.96 15.08
N TYR A 82 11.47 -10.25 15.41
CA TYR A 82 10.46 -10.75 16.33
C TYR A 82 9.66 -11.93 15.76
N VAL A 83 9.51 -12.04 14.42
CA VAL A 83 8.88 -13.21 13.76
C VAL A 83 9.56 -14.52 14.17
N GLU A 84 10.89 -14.50 14.37
CA GLU A 84 11.70 -15.65 14.74
C GLU A 84 11.30 -16.33 16.06
N LYS A 85 10.56 -15.60 16.92
CA LYS A 85 10.07 -16.09 18.21
C LYS A 85 8.85 -17.01 18.11
N PHE A 86 8.28 -17.21 16.92
CA PHE A 86 7.03 -17.93 16.72
C PHE A 86 7.21 -19.13 15.79
N ASP A 87 6.93 -20.33 16.29
CA ASP A 87 7.15 -21.58 15.54
C ASP A 87 6.28 -21.73 14.30
N ASP A 88 5.08 -21.17 14.32
CA ASP A 88 4.11 -21.29 13.20
C ASP A 88 4.59 -20.63 11.88
N PHE A 89 5.66 -19.84 11.91
CA PHE A 89 6.28 -19.27 10.70
C PHE A 89 7.33 -20.19 10.04
N TYR A 90 7.74 -21.25 10.72
CA TYR A 90 8.64 -22.24 10.15
C TYR A 90 7.83 -23.31 9.42
N ALA A 91 8.45 -23.94 8.43
CA ALA A 91 7.88 -25.11 7.77
C ALA A 91 7.96 -26.33 8.70
N ASP A 92 6.88 -27.11 8.76
CA ASP A 92 6.91 -28.43 9.39
C ASP A 92 7.60 -29.48 8.49
N THR A 93 7.69 -30.73 8.95
CA THR A 93 8.36 -31.81 8.20
C THR A 93 7.75 -32.12 6.84
N SER A 94 6.51 -31.69 6.58
CA SER A 94 5.85 -31.83 5.27
C SER A 94 6.12 -30.64 4.33
N GLY A 95 6.81 -29.60 4.81
CA GLY A 95 6.98 -28.34 4.09
C GLY A 95 5.80 -27.37 4.26
N TYR A 96 4.83 -27.70 5.12
CA TYR A 96 3.68 -26.84 5.36
C TYR A 96 4.04 -25.71 6.33
N ILE A 97 3.63 -24.48 5.98
CA ILE A 97 3.83 -23.27 6.79
C ILE A 97 2.47 -22.72 7.17
N LYS A 98 2.18 -22.66 8.47
CA LYS A 98 0.91 -22.16 9.00
C LYS A 98 0.77 -20.65 8.88
N LYS A 99 1.86 -19.90 9.09
CA LYS A 99 1.93 -18.44 9.00
C LYS A 99 2.95 -18.05 7.93
N LYS A 100 2.47 -17.88 6.70
CA LYS A 100 3.32 -17.52 5.56
C LYS A 100 3.72 -16.05 5.59
N ILE A 101 4.83 -15.72 4.94
CA ILE A 101 5.27 -14.32 4.76
C ILE A 101 5.10 -13.92 3.30
N ILE A 102 4.52 -12.73 3.11
CA ILE A 102 4.42 -12.03 1.82
C ILE A 102 5.17 -10.71 1.97
N LEU A 103 6.07 -10.44 1.03
CA LEU A 103 6.80 -9.17 0.98
C LEU A 103 6.26 -8.32 -0.15
N LYS A 104 5.71 -7.16 0.17
CA LYS A 104 5.43 -6.13 -0.84
C LYS A 104 6.71 -5.40 -1.20
N VAL A 105 7.09 -5.47 -2.47
CA VAL A 105 8.38 -5.00 -2.98
C VAL A 105 8.18 -4.11 -4.21
N SER A 106 9.08 -3.16 -4.40
CA SER A 106 9.11 -2.27 -5.56
C SER A 106 9.95 -2.82 -6.71
N ASP A 107 10.96 -3.64 -6.42
CA ASP A 107 11.98 -4.08 -7.37
C ASP A 107 12.69 -5.36 -6.88
N TYR A 108 13.50 -5.96 -7.76
CA TYR A 108 14.25 -7.19 -7.49
C TYR A 108 15.26 -7.02 -6.35
N ARG A 109 15.91 -5.85 -6.25
CA ARG A 109 16.89 -5.55 -5.20
C ARG A 109 16.23 -5.54 -3.82
N SER A 110 15.06 -4.95 -3.70
CA SER A 110 14.25 -4.94 -2.47
C SER A 110 13.83 -6.36 -2.09
N ALA A 111 13.41 -7.19 -3.06
CA ALA A 111 13.07 -8.59 -2.83
C ALA A 111 14.26 -9.40 -2.29
N ILE A 112 15.43 -9.34 -2.94
CA ILE A 112 16.60 -10.12 -2.49
C ILE A 112 17.10 -9.67 -1.11
N ILE A 113 17.10 -8.36 -0.82
CA ILE A 113 17.54 -7.83 0.49
C ILE A 113 16.61 -8.32 1.61
N GLN A 114 15.30 -8.17 1.41
CA GLN A 114 14.31 -8.56 2.40
C GLN A 114 14.21 -10.09 2.55
N GLY A 115 14.25 -10.81 1.43
CA GLY A 115 14.30 -12.27 1.41
C GLY A 115 15.50 -12.81 2.19
N LYS A 116 16.71 -12.26 1.96
CA LYS A 116 17.92 -12.64 2.69
C LYS A 116 17.81 -12.38 4.19
N PHE A 117 17.06 -11.36 4.61
CA PHE A 117 16.83 -11.09 6.04
C PHE A 117 16.08 -12.24 6.71
N PHE A 118 14.99 -12.69 6.11
CA PHE A 118 14.22 -13.83 6.62
C PHE A 118 14.93 -15.17 6.41
N ALA A 119 15.68 -15.31 5.32
CA ALA A 119 16.46 -16.52 5.04
C ALA A 119 17.53 -16.80 6.08
N LYS A 120 18.23 -15.77 6.54
CA LYS A 120 19.19 -15.90 7.66
C LYS A 120 18.55 -16.37 8.96
N LYS A 121 17.22 -16.33 9.07
CA LYS A 121 16.44 -16.79 10.22
C LYS A 121 15.80 -18.16 10.01
N GLY A 122 15.91 -18.75 8.81
CA GLY A 122 15.24 -19.99 8.46
C GLY A 122 13.73 -19.84 8.21
N ILE A 123 13.25 -18.62 7.93
CA ILE A 123 11.81 -18.32 7.80
C ILE A 123 11.48 -18.00 6.36
N TRP A 124 10.65 -18.82 5.73
CA TRP A 124 10.40 -18.73 4.29
C TRP A 124 9.53 -17.52 3.92
N VAL A 125 9.94 -16.82 2.86
CA VAL A 125 9.08 -15.88 2.14
C VAL A 125 8.34 -16.68 1.08
N SER A 126 7.01 -16.74 1.20
CA SER A 126 6.17 -17.52 0.28
C SER A 126 5.74 -16.72 -0.94
N GLU A 127 5.75 -15.39 -0.88
CA GLU A 127 5.34 -14.54 -1.99
C GLU A 127 6.11 -13.21 -2.01
N PHE A 128 6.59 -12.82 -3.19
CA PHE A 128 7.01 -11.45 -3.49
C PHE A 128 5.93 -10.76 -4.30
N ARG A 129 5.28 -9.77 -3.70
CA ARG A 129 4.18 -9.01 -4.30
C ARG A 129 4.69 -7.67 -4.81
N ILE A 130 4.84 -7.57 -6.12
CA ILE A 130 5.36 -6.41 -6.81
C ILE A 130 4.26 -5.35 -6.91
N GLU A 131 4.55 -4.13 -6.47
CA GLU A 131 3.64 -2.98 -6.60
C GLU A 131 4.21 -1.95 -7.56
N SER A 132 3.40 -1.47 -8.51
CA SER A 132 3.72 -0.25 -9.26
C SER A 132 3.97 0.90 -8.30
N GLY A 133 5.08 1.62 -8.50
CA GLY A 133 5.52 2.69 -7.61
C GLY A 133 4.53 3.86 -7.55
N LEU A 134 3.93 4.23 -8.69
CA LEU A 134 3.04 5.41 -8.80
C LEU A 134 1.62 5.08 -9.26
N ASN A 135 1.38 3.94 -9.92
CA ASN A 135 0.07 3.59 -10.48
C ASN A 135 -0.81 2.76 -9.51
N CYS A 136 -0.40 2.63 -8.25
CA CYS A 136 -1.21 2.07 -7.16
C CYS A 136 -2.03 3.17 -6.45
N GLY A 137 -2.98 2.76 -5.62
CA GLY A 137 -3.60 3.67 -4.63
C GLY A 137 -2.78 3.77 -3.34
N GLY A 138 -3.14 4.70 -2.45
CA GLY A 138 -2.44 4.89 -1.19
C GLY A 138 -1.06 5.56 -1.34
N HIS A 139 -0.09 5.10 -0.54
CA HIS A 139 1.28 5.63 -0.58
C HIS A 139 1.94 5.31 -1.93
N ALA A 140 2.65 6.29 -2.48
CA ALA A 140 3.40 6.14 -3.72
C ALA A 140 4.90 6.20 -3.45
N PHE A 141 5.64 5.37 -4.16
CA PHE A 141 7.09 5.24 -4.05
C PHE A 141 7.66 5.20 -5.47
N ALA A 142 8.07 6.37 -6.00
CA ALA A 142 8.75 6.42 -7.28
C ALA A 142 10.11 5.71 -7.14
N SER A 143 10.23 4.53 -7.76
CA SER A 143 11.39 3.62 -7.71
C SER A 143 12.60 4.16 -8.46
N GLU A 144 13.12 5.35 -8.11
CA GLU A 144 14.25 6.01 -8.80
C GLU A 144 14.18 5.93 -10.35
N GLY A 145 12.99 6.01 -10.93
CA GLY A 145 12.76 5.94 -12.38
C GLY A 145 12.52 4.54 -12.97
N TYR A 146 12.66 3.45 -12.21
CA TYR A 146 12.38 2.10 -12.71
C TYR A 146 10.89 1.87 -12.97
N LEU A 147 10.52 1.61 -14.23
CA LEU A 147 9.15 1.28 -14.63
C LEU A 147 8.81 -0.20 -14.35
N LEU A 148 7.52 -0.50 -14.20
CA LEU A 148 7.04 -1.83 -13.83
C LEU A 148 7.40 -2.90 -14.86
N GLY A 149 7.38 -2.57 -16.15
CA GLY A 149 7.71 -3.52 -17.23
C GLY A 149 9.10 -4.16 -17.05
N PRO A 150 10.19 -3.35 -17.04
CA PRO A 150 11.54 -3.84 -16.76
C PRO A 150 11.68 -4.56 -15.42
N ILE A 151 11.01 -4.09 -14.37
CA ILE A 151 11.02 -4.76 -13.05
C ILE A 151 10.46 -6.18 -13.18
N LEU A 152 9.30 -6.34 -13.82
CA LEU A 152 8.67 -7.65 -14.00
C LEU A 152 9.49 -8.56 -14.91
N GLU A 153 10.14 -8.02 -15.95
CA GLU A 153 11.03 -8.79 -16.81
C GLU A 153 12.25 -9.30 -16.03
N GLU A 154 12.80 -8.49 -15.12
CA GLU A 154 13.88 -8.94 -14.24
C GLU A 154 13.43 -10.08 -13.32
N PHE A 155 12.27 -9.96 -12.67
CA PHE A 155 11.72 -11.04 -11.85
C PHE A 155 11.45 -12.31 -12.65
N LYS A 156 10.88 -12.19 -13.86
CA LYS A 156 10.64 -13.32 -14.76
C LYS A 156 11.93 -14.04 -15.11
N ARG A 157 13.00 -13.31 -15.45
CA ARG A 157 14.29 -13.88 -15.86
C ARG A 157 15.11 -14.43 -14.69
N LYS A 158 15.02 -13.82 -13.52
CA LYS A 158 15.86 -14.14 -12.34
C LYS A 158 15.10 -14.83 -11.21
N LYS A 159 13.88 -15.35 -11.45
CA LYS A 159 13.09 -16.03 -10.42
C LYS A 159 13.86 -17.20 -9.79
N ASP A 160 14.45 -18.06 -10.61
CA ASP A 160 15.16 -19.24 -10.12
C ASP A 160 16.44 -18.84 -9.37
N GLU A 161 17.18 -17.84 -9.88
CA GLU A 161 18.33 -17.26 -9.19
C GLU A 161 17.95 -16.73 -7.80
N LEU A 162 16.83 -15.99 -7.69
CA LEU A 162 16.32 -15.50 -6.41
C LEU A 162 15.99 -16.65 -5.46
N VAL A 163 15.29 -17.68 -5.94
CA VAL A 163 14.88 -18.83 -5.13
C VAL A 163 16.10 -19.62 -4.65
N ASP A 164 17.04 -19.95 -5.52
CA ASP A 164 18.26 -20.70 -5.19
C ASP A 164 19.15 -19.94 -4.21
N ALA A 165 19.32 -18.63 -4.45
CA ALA A 165 20.08 -17.76 -3.56
C ALA A 165 19.49 -17.71 -2.15
N LEU A 166 18.16 -17.76 -2.01
CA LEU A 166 17.50 -17.80 -0.70
C LEU A 166 17.53 -19.20 -0.08
N HIS A 167 17.32 -20.26 -0.88
CA HIS A 167 17.32 -21.66 -0.43
C HIS A 167 18.64 -22.05 0.24
N SER A 168 19.77 -21.70 -0.36
CA SER A 168 21.10 -21.95 0.23
C SER A 168 21.25 -21.34 1.64
N ILE A 169 20.69 -20.15 1.84
CA ILE A 169 20.71 -19.45 3.13
C ILE A 169 19.70 -20.08 4.10
N TYR A 170 18.51 -20.45 3.64
CA TYR A 170 17.50 -21.15 4.44
C TYR A 170 18.06 -22.43 5.04
N THR A 171 18.63 -23.30 4.20
CA THR A 171 19.22 -24.58 4.58
C THR A 171 20.30 -24.39 5.65
N SER A 172 21.20 -23.41 5.46
CA SER A 172 22.25 -23.10 6.44
C SER A 172 21.67 -22.63 7.78
N ALA A 173 20.67 -21.75 7.77
CA ALA A 173 20.05 -21.23 8.97
C ALA A 173 19.23 -22.29 9.73
N LEU A 174 18.49 -23.14 9.01
CA LEU A 174 17.69 -24.23 9.58
C LEU A 174 18.58 -25.30 10.22
N LYS A 175 19.69 -25.66 9.57
CA LYS A 175 20.70 -26.57 10.13
C LYS A 175 21.24 -26.07 11.47
N ASN A 176 21.64 -24.79 11.53
CA ASN A 176 22.16 -24.19 12.76
C ASN A 176 21.11 -24.11 13.89
N LYS A 177 19.83 -24.15 13.55
CA LYS A 177 18.69 -24.11 14.48
C LYS A 177 18.15 -25.50 14.81
N ASN A 178 18.76 -26.58 14.31
CA ASN A 178 18.28 -27.95 14.44
C ASN A 178 16.80 -28.11 14.00
N ARG A 179 16.42 -27.46 12.89
CA ARG A 179 15.09 -27.55 12.29
C ARG A 179 15.10 -28.41 11.01
N PRO A 180 13.93 -28.90 10.54
CA PRO A 180 13.84 -29.64 9.28
C PRO A 180 14.46 -28.87 8.12
N ILE A 181 15.18 -29.60 7.25
CA ILE A 181 15.81 -29.08 6.04
C ILE A 181 15.15 -29.77 4.86
N PHE A 182 15.02 -29.06 3.74
CA PHE A 182 14.42 -29.57 2.51
C PHE A 182 15.49 -29.62 1.42
N ASN A 183 15.50 -30.68 0.63
CA ASN A 183 16.42 -30.79 -0.50
C ASN A 183 16.07 -29.76 -1.57
N ASP A 184 14.78 -29.65 -1.88
CA ASP A 184 14.25 -28.69 -2.84
C ASP A 184 13.70 -27.44 -2.15
N PRO A 185 13.74 -26.26 -2.82
CA PRO A 185 13.13 -25.06 -2.29
C PRO A 185 11.61 -25.20 -2.16
N LEU A 186 11.03 -24.60 -1.12
CA LEU A 186 9.58 -24.48 -1.01
C LEU A 186 9.03 -23.52 -2.09
N PRO A 187 7.75 -23.67 -2.52
CA PRO A 187 7.16 -22.81 -3.53
C PRO A 187 7.20 -21.32 -3.16
N VAL A 188 7.63 -20.49 -4.12
CA VAL A 188 7.64 -19.03 -4.02
C VAL A 188 6.84 -18.42 -5.17
N ASP A 189 5.83 -17.63 -4.81
CA ASP A 189 4.98 -16.92 -5.74
C ASP A 189 5.56 -15.53 -6.06
N ILE A 190 5.50 -15.14 -7.34
CA ILE A 190 5.68 -13.76 -7.77
C ILE A 190 4.32 -13.25 -8.21
N THR A 191 3.86 -12.15 -7.62
CA THR A 191 2.56 -11.53 -7.96
C THR A 191 2.76 -10.06 -8.25
N VAL A 192 1.80 -9.44 -8.95
CA VAL A 192 1.89 -8.04 -9.35
C VAL A 192 0.58 -7.31 -9.14
N GLN A 193 0.65 -6.03 -8.82
CA GLN A 193 -0.51 -5.14 -8.75
C GLN A 193 -0.13 -3.69 -9.06
N GLY A 194 -1.15 -2.92 -9.49
CA GLY A 194 -1.02 -1.51 -9.83
C GLY A 194 -1.50 -1.21 -11.25
N GLY A 195 -2.34 -0.19 -11.41
CA GLY A 195 -2.79 0.30 -12.72
C GLY A 195 -3.71 -0.60 -13.55
N VAL A 196 -3.85 -1.89 -13.23
CA VAL A 196 -4.62 -2.86 -14.01
C VAL A 196 -6.08 -2.43 -14.10
N GLY A 197 -6.59 -2.32 -15.33
CA GLY A 197 -7.94 -1.84 -15.62
C GLY A 197 -8.74 -2.71 -16.57
N THR A 198 -8.13 -3.68 -17.25
CA THR A 198 -8.82 -4.56 -18.20
C THR A 198 -8.45 -6.04 -18.02
N ALA A 199 -9.32 -6.93 -18.49
CA ALA A 199 -9.03 -8.37 -18.57
C ALA A 199 -7.82 -8.68 -19.47
N LEU A 200 -7.61 -7.89 -20.54
CA LEU A 200 -6.48 -8.06 -21.44
C LEU A 200 -5.15 -7.74 -20.74
N GLU A 201 -5.07 -6.65 -19.98
CA GLU A 201 -3.89 -6.33 -19.17
C GLU A 201 -3.65 -7.38 -18.10
N HIS A 202 -4.71 -7.83 -17.42
CA HIS A 202 -4.63 -8.89 -16.43
C HIS A 202 -4.03 -10.17 -17.03
N ASN A 203 -4.55 -10.63 -18.16
CA ASN A 203 -4.06 -11.83 -18.85
C ASN A 203 -2.66 -11.63 -19.43
N PHE A 204 -2.33 -10.43 -19.92
CA PHE A 204 -0.98 -10.10 -20.37
C PHE A 204 0.03 -10.28 -19.23
N LEU A 205 -0.26 -9.75 -18.04
CA LEU A 205 0.62 -9.89 -16.89
C LEU A 205 0.82 -11.36 -16.49
N LEU A 206 -0.25 -12.15 -16.47
CA LEU A 206 -0.18 -13.59 -16.18
C LEU A 206 0.65 -14.35 -17.21
N ASN A 207 0.38 -14.14 -18.50
CA ASN A 207 0.92 -14.97 -19.57
C ASN A 207 2.32 -14.54 -20.03
N TYR A 208 2.60 -13.23 -20.05
CA TYR A 208 3.89 -12.73 -20.54
C TYR A 208 4.96 -12.74 -19.44
N TYR A 209 4.61 -12.29 -18.22
CA TYR A 209 5.54 -12.23 -17.10
C TYR A 209 5.52 -13.47 -16.21
N ASN A 210 4.64 -14.44 -16.48
CA ASN A 210 4.50 -15.69 -15.71
C ASN A 210 4.28 -15.43 -14.20
N VAL A 211 3.57 -14.35 -13.85
CA VAL A 211 3.19 -14.05 -12.47
C VAL A 211 2.04 -14.95 -12.03
N GLN A 212 2.04 -15.35 -10.77
CA GLN A 212 1.07 -16.29 -10.21
C GLN A 212 -0.33 -15.68 -10.08
N SER A 213 -0.39 -14.37 -9.81
CA SER A 213 -1.66 -13.64 -9.73
C SER A 213 -1.46 -12.14 -9.94
N VAL A 214 -2.57 -11.46 -10.25
CA VAL A 214 -2.63 -10.02 -10.50
C VAL A 214 -3.66 -9.39 -9.57
N GLY A 215 -3.23 -8.41 -8.78
CA GLY A 215 -4.07 -7.71 -7.80
C GLY A 215 -4.82 -6.51 -8.39
N TRP A 216 -6.07 -6.36 -7.95
CA TRP A 216 -6.93 -5.22 -8.27
C TRP A 216 -7.31 -4.49 -6.98
N GLY A 217 -7.02 -3.19 -6.91
CA GLY A 217 -7.26 -2.37 -5.72
C GLY A 217 -8.34 -1.32 -5.94
N SER A 218 -7.98 -0.19 -6.54
CA SER A 218 -8.82 1.00 -6.59
C SER A 218 -10.20 0.82 -7.22
N PRO A 219 -10.40 0.03 -8.31
CA PRO A 219 -11.74 -0.21 -8.84
C PRO A 219 -12.71 -0.83 -7.81
N PHE A 220 -12.23 -1.61 -6.84
CA PHE A 220 -13.08 -2.16 -5.77
C PHE A 220 -13.63 -1.09 -4.82
N LEU A 221 -13.07 0.12 -4.78
CA LEU A 221 -13.65 1.23 -4.01
C LEU A 221 -15.04 1.62 -4.51
N LEU A 222 -15.39 1.27 -5.75
CA LEU A 222 -16.73 1.43 -6.34
C LEU A 222 -17.65 0.21 -6.12
N VAL A 223 -17.24 -0.75 -5.27
CA VAL A 223 -17.97 -1.98 -4.97
C VAL A 223 -18.40 -2.00 -3.50
N PRO A 224 -19.63 -1.56 -3.17
CA PRO A 224 -20.09 -1.42 -1.77
C PRO A 224 -20.16 -2.74 -0.99
N GLN A 225 -20.23 -3.87 -1.70
CA GLN A 225 -20.23 -5.22 -1.14
C GLN A 225 -18.84 -5.68 -0.68
N ALA A 226 -17.77 -5.06 -1.18
CA ALA A 226 -16.39 -5.45 -0.90
C ALA A 226 -15.63 -4.42 -0.04
N THR A 227 -16.11 -3.18 0.02
CA THR A 227 -15.40 -2.08 0.70
C THR A 227 -16.30 -1.30 1.65
N ASN A 228 -15.69 -0.57 2.58
CA ASN A 228 -16.36 0.24 3.58
C ASN A 228 -16.41 1.74 3.23
N VAL A 229 -16.40 2.06 1.93
CA VAL A 229 -16.52 3.45 1.47
C VAL A 229 -17.93 3.97 1.78
N ASP A 230 -18.02 5.16 2.37
CA ASP A 230 -19.30 5.83 2.65
C ASP A 230 -19.97 6.34 1.37
N ILE A 231 -21.30 6.51 1.39
CA ILE A 231 -22.08 6.89 0.21
C ILE A 231 -21.61 8.22 -0.41
N PRO A 232 -21.41 9.32 0.36
CA PRO A 232 -20.91 10.57 -0.21
C PRO A 232 -19.57 10.42 -0.94
N THR A 233 -18.62 9.69 -0.35
CA THR A 233 -17.32 9.43 -0.95
C THR A 233 -17.43 8.55 -2.20
N LEU A 234 -18.27 7.51 -2.15
CA LEU A 234 -18.54 6.61 -3.28
C LEU A 234 -19.11 7.37 -4.48
N MET A 235 -20.06 8.28 -4.25
CA MET A 235 -20.64 9.14 -5.29
C MET A 235 -19.65 10.14 -5.87
N LYS A 236 -18.64 10.53 -5.09
CA LYS A 236 -17.56 11.39 -5.56
C LYS A 236 -16.56 10.60 -6.41
N LEU A 237 -16.17 9.40 -5.97
CA LEU A 237 -15.31 8.51 -6.76
C LEU A 237 -15.92 8.16 -8.11
N SER A 238 -17.22 7.89 -8.17
CA SER A 238 -17.90 7.51 -9.42
C SER A 238 -17.94 8.63 -10.48
N LYS A 239 -17.67 9.88 -10.06
CA LYS A 239 -17.61 11.07 -10.92
C LYS A 239 -16.18 11.57 -11.14
N ALA A 240 -15.20 10.98 -10.46
CA ALA A 240 -13.82 11.43 -10.50
C ALA A 240 -13.24 11.27 -11.91
N LYS A 241 -12.54 12.30 -12.36
CA LYS A 241 -11.75 12.33 -13.59
C LYS A 241 -10.26 12.34 -13.25
N GLU A 242 -9.41 12.35 -14.26
CA GLU A 242 -7.97 12.38 -14.06
C GLU A 242 -7.51 13.61 -13.27
N GLU A 243 -8.08 14.79 -13.54
CA GLU A 243 -7.72 16.03 -12.86
C GLU A 243 -8.08 16.05 -11.35
N ASP A 244 -9.04 15.22 -10.95
CA ASP A 244 -9.47 15.07 -9.55
C ASP A 244 -8.53 14.17 -8.74
N LEU A 245 -7.68 13.40 -9.42
CA LEU A 245 -6.77 12.44 -8.82
C LEU A 245 -5.36 13.01 -8.86
N TYR A 246 -4.70 13.04 -7.71
CA TYR A 246 -3.38 13.63 -7.65
C TYR A 246 -2.51 12.98 -6.59
N LEU A 247 -1.20 13.04 -6.84
CA LEU A 247 -0.20 12.67 -5.86
C LEU A 247 0.00 13.85 -4.91
N SER A 248 -0.41 13.65 -3.66
CA SER A 248 -0.46 14.68 -2.63
C SER A 248 0.65 14.53 -1.59
N GLU A 249 0.93 15.61 -0.85
CA GLU A 249 1.86 15.62 0.27
C GLU A 249 1.16 15.52 1.64
N ILE A 250 -0.09 15.04 1.68
CA ILE A 250 -0.90 15.06 2.91
C ILE A 250 -0.36 14.15 4.01
N SER A 251 0.47 13.16 3.66
CA SER A 251 0.96 12.17 4.61
C SER A 251 1.83 12.82 5.69
N PRO A 252 1.54 12.59 6.98
CA PRO A 252 2.40 13.02 8.07
C PRO A 252 3.84 12.47 8.01
N LEU A 253 4.05 11.35 7.30
CA LEU A 253 5.36 10.69 7.14
C LEU A 253 6.25 11.33 6.07
N GLY A 254 5.77 12.35 5.36
CA GLY A 254 6.51 12.96 4.24
C GLY A 254 6.62 12.07 3.01
N VAL A 255 5.82 11.00 2.91
CA VAL A 255 5.75 10.13 1.72
C VAL A 255 4.57 10.58 0.85
N PRO A 256 4.74 10.72 -0.47
CA PRO A 256 3.65 11.03 -1.38
C PRO A 256 2.48 10.05 -1.26
N PHE A 257 1.26 10.56 -1.42
CA PHE A 257 0.03 9.80 -1.17
C PHE A 257 -1.02 10.14 -2.23
N ASN A 258 -1.52 9.13 -2.95
CA ASN A 258 -2.59 9.32 -3.91
C ASN A 258 -3.85 9.79 -3.18
N ASN A 259 -4.50 10.82 -3.73
CA ASN A 259 -5.61 11.47 -3.08
C ASN A 259 -6.66 11.93 -4.11
N LEU A 260 -7.88 12.13 -3.62
CA LEU A 260 -9.01 12.67 -4.36
C LEU A 260 -9.24 14.13 -3.95
N ARG A 261 -9.25 15.07 -4.90
CA ARG A 261 -9.47 16.50 -4.64
C ARG A 261 -10.80 16.76 -3.93
N ASP A 262 -10.82 17.75 -3.06
CA ASP A 262 -11.97 18.20 -2.26
C ASP A 262 -12.71 17.07 -1.53
N ASN A 263 -12.00 16.04 -1.08
CA ASN A 263 -12.59 15.06 -0.17
C ASN A 263 -12.92 15.72 1.19
N PHE A 264 -13.76 15.06 2.00
CA PHE A 264 -14.25 15.64 3.25
C PHE A 264 -13.14 15.93 4.28
N SER A 265 -12.08 15.11 4.32
CA SER A 265 -10.91 15.36 5.19
C SER A 265 -10.16 16.62 4.77
N ASP A 266 -9.94 16.83 3.47
CA ASP A 266 -9.28 18.03 2.95
C ASP A 266 -10.10 19.30 3.22
N LEU A 267 -11.42 19.25 2.99
CA LEU A 267 -12.31 20.39 3.28
C LEU A 267 -12.30 20.77 4.77
N GLU A 268 -12.29 19.78 5.68
CA GLU A 268 -12.21 20.06 7.12
C GLU A 268 -10.83 20.60 7.54
N LYS A 269 -9.76 20.12 6.90
CA LYS A 269 -8.40 20.63 7.11
C LYS A 269 -8.30 22.11 6.73
N GLU A 270 -8.81 22.47 5.56
CA GLU A 270 -8.87 23.87 5.08
C GLU A 270 -9.74 24.73 6.00
N ARG A 271 -10.94 24.27 6.35
CA ARG A 271 -11.84 24.99 7.28
C ARG A 271 -11.16 25.27 8.62
N ARG A 272 -10.36 24.33 9.13
CA ARG A 272 -9.60 24.49 10.37
C ARG A 272 -8.52 25.56 10.25
N ALA A 273 -7.76 25.54 9.15
CA ALA A 273 -6.75 26.55 8.88
C ALA A 273 -7.37 27.96 8.79
N GLN A 274 -8.48 28.12 8.05
CA GLN A 274 -9.21 29.39 7.92
C GLN A 274 -9.75 29.93 9.26
N ASN A 275 -10.03 29.04 10.22
CA ASN A 275 -10.48 29.41 11.57
C ASN A 275 -9.32 29.58 12.57
N ASN A 276 -8.08 29.76 12.11
CA ASN A 276 -6.87 29.88 12.95
C ASN A 276 -6.69 28.69 13.92
N LYS A 277 -7.13 27.50 13.53
CA LYS A 277 -6.99 26.26 14.29
C LYS A 277 -6.42 25.13 13.42
N PRO A 278 -5.30 25.35 12.70
CA PRO A 278 -4.74 24.36 11.78
C PRO A 278 -4.45 23.05 12.49
N GLY A 279 -4.56 21.95 11.76
CA GLY A 279 -4.22 20.60 12.25
C GLY A 279 -5.32 19.92 13.06
N SER A 280 -5.13 18.61 13.24
CA SER A 280 -6.05 17.72 13.94
C SER A 280 -5.72 17.59 15.43
N PRO A 281 -6.69 17.34 16.31
CA PRO A 281 -6.39 16.90 17.68
C PRO A 281 -5.63 15.57 17.75
N CYS A 282 -5.44 14.87 16.62
CA CYS A 282 -4.67 13.64 16.49
C CYS A 282 -5.14 12.51 17.44
N PRO A 283 -6.42 12.12 17.40
CA PRO A 283 -7.02 11.26 18.42
C PRO A 283 -6.41 9.84 18.49
N LYS A 284 -5.85 9.34 17.38
CA LYS A 284 -5.26 7.99 17.32
C LYS A 284 -3.74 7.96 17.47
N GLY A 285 -3.06 9.00 16.99
CA GLY A 285 -1.60 9.12 17.13
C GLY A 285 -0.75 8.03 16.47
N HIS A 286 -1.24 7.27 15.49
CA HIS A 286 -0.46 6.18 14.85
C HIS A 286 0.74 6.67 14.03
N LEU A 287 0.69 7.91 13.52
CA LEU A 287 1.74 8.54 12.70
C LEU A 287 2.54 9.60 13.47
N VAL A 288 2.60 9.49 14.80
CA VAL A 288 3.41 10.39 15.64
C VAL A 288 4.89 10.02 15.49
N SER A 289 5.72 10.96 15.03
CA SER A 289 7.12 10.66 14.71
C SER A 289 8.09 11.85 14.75
N ASN A 290 7.64 13.08 14.99
CA ASN A 290 8.46 14.28 14.84
C ASN A 290 8.74 14.95 16.21
N THR A 291 10.00 15.24 16.50
CA THR A 291 10.47 15.85 17.77
C THR A 291 11.02 17.26 17.60
N GLU A 292 10.67 17.96 16.51
CA GLU A 292 11.20 19.29 16.19
C GLU A 292 10.93 20.33 17.30
N PHE A 293 9.76 20.23 17.95
CA PHE A 293 9.32 21.20 18.96
C PHE A 293 9.17 20.62 20.37
N THR A 294 9.26 19.31 20.53
CA THR A 294 8.97 18.61 21.79
C THR A 294 9.85 17.39 21.96
N GLU A 295 10.24 17.09 23.20
CA GLU A 295 11.01 15.87 23.53
C GLU A 295 10.24 14.60 23.15
N LYS A 296 8.96 14.53 23.52
CA LYS A 296 8.06 13.47 23.06
C LYS A 296 7.63 13.77 21.63
N PRO A 297 7.65 12.78 20.71
CA PRO A 297 7.26 13.03 19.34
C PRO A 297 5.80 13.47 19.25
N ILE A 298 5.52 14.37 18.31
CA ILE A 298 4.19 14.79 17.89
C ILE A 298 4.00 14.53 16.39
N CYS A 299 2.75 14.52 15.94
CA CYS A 299 2.42 14.29 14.53
C CYS A 299 2.45 15.62 13.76
N THR A 300 3.01 15.64 12.55
CA THR A 300 3.09 16.84 11.71
C THR A 300 1.70 17.33 11.23
N ALA A 301 0.69 16.46 11.24
CA ALA A 301 -0.71 16.83 11.02
C ALA A 301 -1.46 17.20 12.31
N SER A 302 -0.79 17.21 13.47
CA SER A 302 -1.42 17.61 14.74
C SER A 302 -1.54 19.12 14.84
N ARG A 303 -2.57 19.57 15.57
CA ARG A 303 -2.77 20.99 15.88
C ARG A 303 -1.58 21.57 16.65
N GLN A 304 -1.00 20.78 17.55
CA GLN A 304 0.16 21.21 18.32
C GLN A 304 1.34 21.51 17.39
N TYR A 305 1.70 20.58 16.51
CA TYR A 305 2.82 20.78 15.59
C TYR A 305 2.54 21.94 14.63
N GLN A 306 1.39 21.96 13.96
CA GLN A 306 1.09 22.99 12.98
C GLN A 306 1.03 24.39 13.61
N LYS A 307 0.49 24.53 14.82
CA LYS A 307 0.51 25.81 15.55
C LYS A 307 1.95 26.28 15.80
N LEU A 308 2.78 25.44 16.40
CA LEU A 308 4.18 25.78 16.73
C LEU A 308 5.00 26.11 15.47
N LYS A 309 4.77 25.37 14.38
CA LYS A 309 5.44 25.60 13.12
C LYS A 309 5.01 26.90 12.45
N VAL A 310 3.72 27.24 12.51
CA VAL A 310 3.21 28.53 12.01
C VAL A 310 3.76 29.70 12.84
N GLU A 311 3.75 29.60 14.17
CA GLU A 311 4.35 30.63 15.05
C GLU A 311 5.85 30.84 14.75
N GLN A 312 6.59 29.75 14.49
CA GLN A 312 7.99 29.84 14.05
C GLN A 312 8.11 30.58 12.71
N LEU A 313 7.25 30.33 11.73
CA LEU A 313 7.26 31.00 10.43
C LEU A 313 6.92 32.49 10.55
N GLU A 314 5.98 32.85 11.42
CA GLU A 314 5.61 34.24 11.69
C GLU A 314 6.80 35.01 12.29
N GLY A 315 7.56 34.37 13.19
CA GLY A 315 8.77 34.95 13.78
C GLY A 315 9.94 35.17 12.79
N GLN A 316 9.91 34.53 11.62
CA GLN A 316 10.97 34.69 10.60
C GLN A 316 10.82 35.95 9.74
N ASN A 317 9.68 36.64 9.80
CA ASN A 317 9.40 37.85 8.99
C ASN A 317 9.67 37.66 7.49
N LEU A 318 9.31 36.49 6.95
CA LEU A 318 9.49 36.16 5.53
C LEU A 318 8.65 37.09 4.64
N PRO A 319 9.08 37.33 3.38
CA PRO A 319 8.22 37.94 2.38
C PRO A 319 6.88 37.20 2.27
N ARG A 320 5.79 37.94 2.06
CA ARG A 320 4.41 37.40 2.11
C ARG A 320 4.22 36.14 1.25
N ASP A 321 4.78 36.12 0.05
CA ASP A 321 4.64 34.98 -0.86
C ASP A 321 5.43 33.76 -0.41
N GLU A 322 6.58 33.96 0.25
CA GLU A 322 7.36 32.88 0.85
C GLU A 322 6.69 32.34 2.10
N PHE A 323 6.18 33.22 2.96
CA PHE A 323 5.37 32.85 4.12
C PHE A 323 4.15 32.02 3.71
N ASN A 324 3.38 32.47 2.72
CA ASN A 324 2.19 31.76 2.25
C ASN A 324 2.54 30.35 1.72
N ARG A 325 3.63 30.21 0.95
CA ARG A 325 4.10 28.90 0.46
C ARG A 325 4.53 27.99 1.61
N ALA A 326 5.25 28.51 2.60
CA ALA A 326 5.69 27.74 3.76
C ALA A 326 4.49 27.33 4.64
N PHE A 327 3.55 28.25 4.88
CA PHE A 327 2.31 28.01 5.61
C PHE A 327 1.48 26.89 4.97
N GLU A 328 1.31 26.93 3.64
CA GLU A 328 0.57 25.90 2.90
C GLU A 328 1.19 24.50 3.08
N LYS A 329 2.52 24.40 3.02
CA LYS A 329 3.24 23.12 3.26
C LYS A 329 2.97 22.57 4.67
N VAL A 330 2.83 23.44 5.67
CA VAL A 330 2.52 23.05 7.05
C VAL A 330 1.09 22.52 7.15
N ILE A 331 0.11 23.29 6.66
CA ILE A 331 -1.31 22.94 6.81
C ILE A 331 -1.77 21.81 5.88
N THR A 332 -0.99 21.50 4.82
CA THR A 332 -1.28 20.41 3.88
C THR A 332 -1.42 19.05 4.58
N LYS A 333 -0.73 18.82 5.69
CA LYS A 333 -0.69 17.52 6.40
C LYS A 333 -2.04 17.18 7.03
N ALA A 334 -2.58 16.01 6.71
CA ALA A 334 -3.90 15.54 7.14
C ALA A 334 -3.81 14.39 8.17
N CYS A 335 -4.87 14.21 8.98
CA CYS A 335 -4.91 13.18 10.01
C CYS A 335 -5.36 11.82 9.45
N ILE A 336 -4.61 11.30 8.48
CA ILE A 336 -5.01 10.09 7.74
C ILE A 336 -5.19 8.84 8.63
N CYS A 337 -4.59 8.80 9.83
CA CYS A 337 -4.86 7.75 10.83
C CYS A 337 -6.35 7.65 11.18
N ASN A 338 -6.95 8.83 11.38
CA ASN A 338 -8.33 8.97 11.78
C ASN A 338 -9.22 8.90 10.55
N ASP A 339 -8.93 9.76 9.58
CA ASP A 339 -9.84 10.12 8.50
C ASP A 339 -10.05 8.97 7.50
N LEU A 340 -9.04 8.14 7.23
CA LEU A 340 -9.20 6.93 6.40
C LEU A 340 -10.07 5.86 7.09
N GLY A 341 -10.21 5.93 8.42
CA GLY A 341 -11.05 5.03 9.20
C GLY A 341 -12.45 5.59 9.48
N GLU A 342 -12.76 6.83 9.10
CA GLU A 342 -14.09 7.42 9.35
C GLU A 342 -15.16 6.85 8.41
N ALA A 343 -14.80 6.45 7.19
CA ALA A 343 -15.74 5.93 6.19
C ALA A 343 -16.56 4.74 6.70
N VAL A 344 -15.91 3.78 7.40
CA VAL A 344 -16.62 2.62 7.97
C VAL A 344 -17.55 3.01 9.10
N LEU A 345 -17.21 4.03 9.90
CA LEU A 345 -18.04 4.50 10.99
C LEU A 345 -19.26 5.25 10.46
N ILE A 346 -19.08 6.06 9.40
CA ILE A 346 -20.18 6.73 8.69
C ILE A 346 -21.11 5.69 8.05
N LYS A 347 -20.57 4.73 7.29
CA LYS A 347 -21.35 3.70 6.57
C LYS A 347 -22.21 2.85 7.51
N ASN A 348 -21.73 2.58 8.73
CA ASN A 348 -22.41 1.73 9.71
C ASN A 348 -23.15 2.54 10.80
N HIS A 349 -23.31 3.85 10.64
CA HIS A 349 -24.02 4.72 11.59
C HIS A 349 -23.48 4.65 13.03
N ILE A 350 -22.15 4.49 13.19
CA ILE A 350 -21.49 4.38 14.50
C ILE A 350 -21.23 5.78 15.08
N ASP A 351 -21.81 6.06 16.25
CA ASP A 351 -21.86 7.37 16.94
C ASP A 351 -22.39 8.52 16.08
N GLU A 352 -23.39 8.25 15.24
CA GLU A 352 -24.07 9.28 14.46
C GLU A 352 -24.65 10.38 15.38
N GLY A 353 -24.46 11.64 15.00
CA GLY A 353 -24.91 12.81 15.76
C GLY A 353 -24.03 13.26 16.94
N ARG A 354 -23.12 12.41 17.44
CA ARG A 354 -22.22 12.77 18.56
C ARG A 354 -20.99 13.53 18.13
N LYS A 355 -20.46 13.24 16.94
CA LYS A 355 -19.23 13.83 16.40
C LYS A 355 -19.34 13.98 14.89
N LYS A 356 -18.92 15.13 14.35
CA LYS A 356 -18.74 15.30 12.91
C LYS A 356 -17.56 14.43 12.43
N ARG A 357 -17.80 13.64 11.38
CA ARG A 357 -16.83 12.72 10.79
C ARG A 357 -16.47 13.18 9.39
N PHE A 358 -15.21 13.02 9.01
CA PHE A 358 -14.68 13.48 7.73
C PHE A 358 -13.81 12.37 7.14
N SER A 359 -14.30 11.69 6.11
CA SER A 359 -13.58 10.60 5.48
C SER A 359 -12.51 11.11 4.52
N ALA A 360 -11.36 10.44 4.55
CA ALA A 360 -10.33 10.52 3.52
C ALA A 360 -10.40 9.28 2.63
N ILE A 361 -9.88 9.37 1.40
CA ILE A 361 -9.75 8.23 0.50
C ILE A 361 -8.54 8.39 -0.41
N CYS A 362 -7.93 7.28 -0.80
CA CYS A 362 -6.68 7.26 -1.56
C CYS A 362 -6.73 6.34 -2.79
N PRO A 363 -7.64 6.59 -3.74
CA PRO A 363 -7.72 5.79 -4.95
C PRO A 363 -6.45 5.97 -5.79
N GLY A 364 -6.05 4.93 -6.51
CA GLY A 364 -5.03 5.03 -7.54
C GLY A 364 -5.60 5.68 -8.81
N PRO A 365 -4.73 6.17 -9.72
CA PRO A 365 -5.13 6.97 -10.89
C PRO A 365 -6.13 6.27 -11.81
N ASN A 366 -6.13 4.94 -11.83
CA ASN A 366 -6.98 4.14 -12.69
C ASN A 366 -8.48 4.29 -12.39
N ILE A 367 -8.88 4.84 -11.24
CA ILE A 367 -10.31 5.00 -10.91
C ILE A 367 -11.03 5.99 -11.83
N ALA A 368 -10.31 6.93 -12.47
CA ALA A 368 -10.89 7.91 -13.40
C ALA A 368 -11.65 7.27 -14.57
N TYR A 369 -11.31 6.02 -14.89
CA TYR A 369 -11.93 5.28 -15.99
C TYR A 369 -13.10 4.40 -15.54
N PHE A 370 -13.49 4.43 -14.26
CA PHE A 370 -14.62 3.67 -13.72
C PHE A 370 -15.65 4.63 -13.13
N SER A 371 -16.86 4.66 -13.70
CA SER A 371 -17.92 5.56 -13.23
C SER A 371 -19.13 4.84 -12.62
N LYS A 372 -19.20 3.51 -12.76
CA LYS A 372 -20.32 2.73 -12.24
C LYS A 372 -20.02 2.24 -10.83
N ILE A 373 -20.94 2.52 -9.90
CA ILE A 373 -21.02 1.79 -8.63
C ILE A 373 -21.49 0.38 -8.96
N ALA A 374 -20.59 -0.58 -8.84
CA ALA A 374 -20.77 -1.94 -9.33
C ALA A 374 -21.02 -2.93 -8.19
N SER A 375 -21.75 -4.00 -8.50
CA SER A 375 -21.77 -5.18 -7.65
C SER A 375 -20.44 -5.94 -7.72
N LEU A 376 -20.18 -6.79 -6.73
CA LEU A 376 -19.04 -7.70 -6.71
C LEU A 376 -19.07 -8.62 -7.94
N GLN A 377 -20.25 -9.14 -8.31
CA GLN A 377 -20.41 -9.97 -9.49
C GLN A 377 -20.00 -9.22 -10.77
N GLU A 378 -20.38 -7.95 -10.90
CA GLU A 378 -19.99 -7.14 -12.04
C GLU A 378 -18.48 -6.87 -12.08
N MET A 379 -17.87 -6.52 -10.95
CA MET A 379 -16.41 -6.30 -10.89
C MET A 379 -15.64 -7.58 -11.23
N ILE A 380 -16.08 -8.74 -10.73
CA ILE A 380 -15.49 -10.03 -11.12
C ILE A 380 -15.74 -10.31 -12.61
N GLY A 381 -16.93 -10.02 -13.12
CA GLY A 381 -17.22 -10.12 -14.55
C GLY A 381 -16.26 -9.27 -15.39
N HIS A 382 -15.94 -8.05 -14.95
CA HIS A 382 -14.99 -7.15 -15.60
C HIS A 382 -13.57 -7.71 -15.65
N ILE A 383 -13.08 -8.18 -14.50
CA ILE A 383 -11.73 -8.77 -14.38
C ILE A 383 -11.56 -9.97 -15.33
N TYR A 384 -12.59 -10.81 -15.45
CA TYR A 384 -12.59 -11.99 -16.31
C TYR A 384 -13.12 -11.74 -17.74
N GLY A 385 -13.30 -10.48 -18.15
CA GLY A 385 -13.67 -10.12 -19.52
C GLY A 385 -15.10 -10.49 -19.94
N ARG A 386 -15.99 -10.75 -18.98
CA ARG A 386 -17.41 -11.08 -19.22
C ARG A 386 -18.29 -9.84 -19.42
N LEU A 387 -17.82 -8.67 -18.98
CA LEU A 387 -18.46 -7.37 -19.17
C LEU A 387 -17.38 -6.27 -19.09
N ASN A 388 -17.75 -5.04 -19.44
CA ASN A 388 -16.86 -3.88 -19.34
C ASN A 388 -17.46 -2.83 -18.39
N LEU A 389 -16.73 -2.46 -17.34
CA LEU A 389 -17.09 -1.39 -16.39
C LEU A 389 -16.37 -0.07 -16.67
N LEU A 390 -15.49 -0.02 -17.68
CA LEU A 390 -14.85 1.23 -18.07
C LEU A 390 -15.88 2.21 -18.63
N ASN A 391 -15.68 3.49 -18.35
CA ASN A 391 -16.45 4.57 -18.94
C ASN A 391 -15.98 4.85 -20.38
N ASN A 392 -16.59 5.84 -21.03
CA ASN A 392 -16.32 6.18 -22.44
C ASN A 392 -15.04 7.01 -22.64
N GLN A 393 -14.25 7.26 -21.58
CA GLN A 393 -13.00 8.00 -21.72
C GLN A 393 -11.91 7.11 -22.32
N TYR A 394 -11.02 7.72 -23.10
CA TYR A 394 -9.83 7.01 -23.56
C TYR A 394 -8.96 6.66 -22.35
N ARG A 395 -8.71 5.36 -22.17
CA ARG A 395 -7.81 4.85 -21.14
C ARG A 395 -6.55 4.30 -21.82
N PRO A 396 -5.36 4.86 -21.56
CA PRO A 396 -4.11 4.26 -22.03
C PRO A 396 -3.87 2.90 -21.35
N ASN A 397 -3.05 2.05 -21.97
CA ASN A 397 -2.57 0.83 -21.32
C ASN A 397 -1.90 1.17 -19.97
N MET A 398 -2.04 0.30 -18.98
CA MET A 398 -1.50 0.50 -17.63
C MET A 398 -0.01 0.88 -17.58
N MET A 399 0.81 0.34 -18.50
CA MET A 399 2.25 0.65 -18.58
C MET A 399 2.48 2.08 -19.10
N ILE A 400 1.71 2.50 -20.12
CA ILE A 400 1.75 3.87 -20.64
C ILE A 400 1.21 4.87 -19.60
N LYS A 401 0.16 4.49 -18.86
CA LYS A 401 -0.33 5.31 -17.74
C LYS A 401 0.73 5.48 -16.66
N GLU A 402 1.44 4.40 -16.31
CA GLU A 402 2.55 4.48 -15.38
C GLU A 402 3.66 5.40 -15.89
N LEU A 403 4.09 5.26 -17.13
CA LEU A 403 5.10 6.14 -17.73
C LEU A 403 4.72 7.61 -17.63
N HIS A 404 3.47 7.97 -17.97
CA HIS A 404 2.99 9.34 -17.79
C HIS A 404 3.08 9.83 -16.34
N LEU A 405 2.74 8.99 -15.36
CA LEU A 405 2.85 9.34 -13.94
C LEU A 405 4.32 9.56 -13.53
N TYR A 406 5.24 8.75 -14.04
CA TYR A 406 6.68 8.92 -13.78
C TYR A 406 7.22 10.19 -14.44
N ILE A 407 6.80 10.52 -15.66
CA ILE A 407 7.17 11.79 -16.33
C ILE A 407 6.69 12.99 -15.51
N GLU A 408 5.44 12.98 -15.04
CA GLU A 408 4.90 14.08 -14.23
C GLU A 408 5.57 14.17 -12.85
N TYR A 409 5.92 13.03 -12.24
CA TYR A 409 6.72 13.00 -11.03
C TYR A 409 8.12 13.58 -11.28
N PHE A 410 8.81 13.13 -12.32
CA PHE A 410 10.14 13.59 -12.70
C PHE A 410 10.20 15.10 -12.95
N LYS A 411 9.21 15.66 -13.66
CA LYS A 411 9.10 17.12 -13.84
C LYS A 411 9.06 17.88 -12.51
N LYS A 412 8.34 17.36 -11.52
CA LYS A 412 8.28 17.97 -10.17
C LYS A 412 9.61 17.87 -9.46
N GLU A 413 10.28 16.70 -9.52
CA GLU A 413 11.60 16.51 -8.91
C GLU A 413 12.65 17.45 -9.52
N VAL A 414 12.68 17.57 -10.85
CA VAL A 414 13.59 18.49 -11.56
C VAL A 414 13.34 19.94 -11.14
N LYS A 415 12.08 20.36 -11.08
CA LYS A 415 11.73 21.71 -10.64
C LYS A 415 12.16 21.97 -9.19
N GLY A 416 11.96 20.99 -8.30
CA GLY A 416 12.40 21.08 -6.91
C GLY A 416 13.92 21.13 -6.77
N CYS A 417 14.67 20.41 -7.61
CA CYS A 417 16.13 20.44 -7.62
C CYS A 417 16.69 21.76 -8.17
N TYR A 418 15.96 22.48 -9.03
CA TYR A 418 16.42 23.76 -9.57
C TYR A 418 16.51 24.85 -8.49
N GLU A 419 15.66 24.77 -7.46
CA GLU A 419 15.66 25.71 -6.34
C GLU A 419 16.86 25.49 -5.38
N ASP A 420 17.47 24.29 -5.37
CA ASP A 420 18.63 23.93 -4.54
C ASP A 420 19.54 22.91 -5.26
N LEU A 421 20.35 23.42 -6.19
CA LEU A 421 21.14 22.62 -7.14
C LEU A 421 22.40 22.03 -6.49
N THR A 422 22.26 20.87 -5.85
CA THR A 422 23.38 20.10 -5.30
C THR A 422 23.84 18.98 -6.26
N GLU A 423 25.11 18.56 -6.18
CA GLU A 423 25.60 17.42 -6.98
C GLU A 423 24.79 16.14 -6.73
N LYS A 424 24.37 15.90 -5.49
CA LYS A 424 23.51 14.78 -5.12
C LYS A 424 22.16 14.82 -5.84
N ASN A 425 21.55 16.00 -5.93
CA ASN A 425 20.27 16.18 -6.64
C ASN A 425 20.43 15.95 -8.15
N LYS A 426 21.55 16.42 -8.74
CA LYS A 426 21.87 16.15 -10.15
C LYS A 426 22.03 14.66 -10.43
N GLU A 427 22.79 13.95 -9.59
CA GLU A 427 22.96 12.50 -9.72
C GLU A 427 21.64 11.74 -9.63
N TYR A 428 20.77 12.11 -8.68
CA TYR A 428 19.46 11.49 -8.53
C TYR A 428 18.58 11.71 -9.77
N VAL A 429 18.48 12.95 -10.25
CA VAL A 429 17.70 13.29 -11.45
C VAL A 429 18.25 12.57 -12.68
N ASN A 430 19.57 12.52 -12.84
CA ASN A 430 20.20 11.79 -13.96
C ASN A 430 19.92 10.29 -13.90
N ARG A 431 20.07 9.66 -12.72
CA ARG A 431 19.73 8.23 -12.56
C ARG A 431 18.26 7.97 -12.87
N PHE A 432 17.36 8.82 -12.35
CA PHE A 432 15.93 8.71 -12.62
C PHE A 432 15.64 8.78 -14.12
N TYR A 433 16.24 9.76 -14.80
CA TYR A 433 16.10 9.95 -16.24
C TYR A 433 16.60 8.74 -17.04
N THR A 434 17.80 8.24 -16.75
CA THR A 434 18.37 7.06 -17.41
C THR A 434 17.48 5.83 -17.21
N ASN A 435 17.09 5.52 -15.98
CA ASN A 435 16.23 4.36 -15.70
C ASN A 435 14.88 4.45 -16.40
N MET A 436 14.33 5.67 -16.53
CA MET A 436 13.08 5.89 -17.25
C MET A 436 13.25 5.71 -18.77
N LEU A 437 14.37 6.16 -19.34
CA LEU A 437 14.68 5.90 -20.76
C LEU A 437 14.87 4.42 -21.04
N ASP A 438 15.63 3.71 -20.20
CA ASP A 438 15.79 2.26 -20.30
C ASP A 438 14.43 1.54 -20.27
N GLY A 439 13.48 2.06 -19.48
CA GLY A 439 12.12 1.55 -19.43
C GLY A 439 11.21 1.97 -20.60
N ILE A 440 11.56 3.01 -21.36
CA ILE A 440 10.89 3.40 -22.61
C ILE A 440 11.38 2.55 -23.78
N ASP A 441 12.67 2.22 -23.78
CA ASP A 441 13.31 1.39 -24.82
C ASP A 441 12.85 -0.08 -24.76
N TYR A 442 12.55 -0.57 -23.55
CA TYR A 442 11.91 -1.87 -23.31
C TYR A 442 10.43 -1.88 -23.71
#